data_AF-A0A3B8QCH5-F1
#
_entry.id   AF-A0A3B8QCH5-F1
#
_cell.length_a   1.000
_cell.length_b   1.000
_cell.length_c   1.000
_cell.angle_alpha   90.00
_cell.angle_beta   90.00
_cell.angle_gamma   90.00
#
_symmetry.space_group_name_H-M   'P 1'
#
loop_
_entity.id
_entity.type
_entity.pdbx_description
1 polymer ?
#
loop_
_entity_poly.entity_id
_entity_poly.type
_entity_poly.pdbx_seq_one_letter_code
_entity_poly.pdbx_strand_id
1 'polypeptide(L)'
;VLQALGLTPAETGLVVFTEGFLLTALAGVVGMIAGATLTWVFFRNGLDFSFFISEEMTFAGIVIDPVIVPEFRMVQVMQSFLSIAVVGTVASIYPAYHATKIDVGEALKFE
;
A
#
# COMPACT_ATOMS: atom_id res chain seq x y z
N VAL A 1 14.04 1.28 25.58
CA VAL A 1 14.78 0.03 25.88
C VAL A 1 15.99 -0.23 24.96
N LEU A 2 15.87 -0.24 23.63
CA LEU A 2 17.00 -0.61 22.72
C LEU A 2 18.29 0.17 23.01
N GLN A 3 18.22 1.50 23.14
CA GLN A 3 19.38 2.32 23.49
C GLN A 3 19.90 2.06 24.92
N ALA A 4 19.02 1.67 25.86
CA ALA A 4 19.40 1.29 27.23
C ALA A 4 20.16 -0.06 27.28
N LEU A 5 19.98 -0.91 26.26
CA LEU A 5 20.73 -2.16 26.08
C LEU A 5 22.10 -1.94 25.44
N GLY A 6 22.50 -0.68 25.18
CA GLY A 6 23.81 -0.32 24.65
C GLY A 6 23.84 -0.06 23.13
N LEU A 7 22.70 -0.10 22.45
CA LEU A 7 22.63 0.28 21.03
C LEU A 7 22.81 1.79 20.87
N THR A 8 23.59 2.17 19.88
CA THR A 8 23.71 3.57 19.48
C THR A 8 22.38 4.09 18.91
N PRO A 9 22.14 5.40 18.93
CA PRO A 9 20.94 5.99 18.33
C PRO A 9 20.82 5.66 16.83
N ALA A 10 21.95 5.57 16.12
CA ALA A 10 21.99 5.19 14.71
C ALA A 10 21.55 3.73 14.47
N GLU A 11 22.03 2.79 15.30
CA GLU A 11 21.61 1.39 15.22
C GLU A 11 20.13 1.21 15.54
N THR A 12 19.62 1.95 16.53
CA THR A 12 18.19 1.95 16.86
C THR A 12 17.35 2.43 15.67
N GLY A 13 17.76 3.52 15.02
CA GLY A 13 17.09 4.02 13.81
C GLY A 13 17.12 3.01 12.65
N LEU A 14 18.24 2.31 12.47
CA LEU A 14 18.39 1.31 11.42
C LEU A 14 17.50 0.09 11.63
N VAL A 15 17.34 -0.38 12.88
CA VAL A 15 16.41 -1.46 13.23
C VAL A 15 14.97 -1.06 12.88
N VAL A 16 14.53 0.12 13.33
CA VAL A 16 13.17 0.63 13.07
C VAL A 16 12.93 0.83 11.58
N PHE A 17 13.91 1.37 10.85
CA PHE A 17 13.84 1.51 9.40
C PHE A 17 13.66 0.16 8.71
N THR A 18 14.45 -0.83 9.09
CA THR A 18 14.43 -2.17 8.50
C THR A 18 13.10 -2.86 8.77
N GLU A 19 12.57 -2.74 9.98
CA GLU A 19 11.25 -3.26 10.33
C GLU A 19 10.14 -2.59 9.50
N GLY A 20 10.13 -1.25 9.42
CA GLY A 20 9.17 -0.52 8.61
C GLY A 20 9.26 -0.85 7.11
N PHE A 21 10.47 -1.07 6.60
CA PHE A 21 10.71 -1.51 5.23
C PHE A 21 10.18 -2.93 4.98
N LEU A 22 10.46 -3.88 5.89
CA LEU A 22 9.96 -5.25 5.79
C LEU A 22 8.44 -5.32 5.86
N LEU A 23 7.82 -4.56 6.76
CA LEU A 23 6.36 -4.45 6.87
C LEU A 23 5.75 -3.86 5.60
N THR A 24 6.38 -2.84 5.03
CA THR A 24 5.96 -2.26 3.73
C THR A 24 6.03 -3.29 2.62
N ALA A 25 7.13 -4.04 2.53
CA ALA A 25 7.30 -5.07 1.50
C ALA A 25 6.24 -6.17 1.63
N LEU A 26 5.98 -6.66 2.85
CA LEU A 26 4.92 -7.63 3.14
C LEU A 26 3.53 -7.09 2.78
N ALA A 27 3.21 -5.87 3.21
CA ALA A 27 1.94 -5.21 2.89
C ALA A 27 1.77 -5.04 1.37
N GLY A 28 2.83 -4.71 0.64
CA GLY A 28 2.83 -4.62 -0.82
C GLY A 28 2.53 -5.95 -1.50
N VAL A 29 3.16 -7.04 -1.07
CA VAL A 29 2.89 -8.39 -1.61
C VAL A 29 1.45 -8.81 -1.32
N VAL A 30 0.97 -8.65 -0.09
CA VAL A 30 -0.41 -8.98 0.30
C VAL A 30 -1.41 -8.13 -0.47
N GLY A 31 -1.16 -6.83 -0.59
CA GLY A 31 -2.00 -5.90 -1.35
C GLY A 31 -2.08 -6.24 -2.83
N MET A 32 -0.96 -6.64 -3.46
CA MET A 32 -0.95 -7.09 -4.85
C MET A 32 -1.74 -8.38 -5.05
N ILE A 33 -1.60 -9.36 -4.16
CA ILE A 33 -2.36 -10.62 -4.23
C ILE A 33 -3.85 -10.34 -4.08
N ALA A 34 -4.24 -9.52 -3.10
CA ALA A 34 -5.63 -9.12 -2.89
C ALA A 34 -6.19 -8.36 -4.09
N GLY A 35 -5.44 -7.41 -4.64
CA GLY A 35 -5.82 -6.64 -5.83
C GLY A 35 -6.00 -7.54 -7.05
N ALA A 36 -5.04 -8.42 -7.32
CA ALA A 36 -5.12 -9.38 -8.44
C ALA A 36 -6.31 -10.34 -8.27
N THR A 37 -6.57 -10.82 -7.06
CA THR A 37 -7.73 -11.69 -6.76
C THR A 37 -9.04 -10.96 -7.00
N LEU A 38 -9.17 -9.71 -6.54
CA LEU A 38 -10.34 -8.87 -6.80
C LEU A 38 -10.54 -8.67 -8.31
N THR A 39 -9.50 -8.26 -9.02
CA THR A 39 -9.55 -8.09 -10.49
C THR A 39 -9.97 -9.38 -11.17
N TRP A 40 -9.46 -10.54 -10.75
CA TRP A 40 -9.81 -11.83 -11.32
C TRP A 40 -11.27 -12.22 -11.08
N VAL A 41 -11.81 -11.96 -9.88
CA VAL A 41 -13.23 -12.21 -9.56
C VAL A 41 -14.13 -11.35 -10.43
N PHE A 42 -13.83 -10.05 -10.57
CA PHE A 42 -14.63 -9.14 -11.40
C PHE A 42 -14.42 -9.34 -12.90
N PHE A 43 -13.26 -9.83 -13.33
CA PHE A 43 -13.01 -10.16 -14.73
C PHE A 43 -13.99 -11.22 -15.26
N ARG A 44 -14.37 -12.19 -14.42
CA ARG A 44 -15.27 -13.28 -14.84
C ARG A 44 -16.74 -12.88 -14.89
N ASN A 45 -17.16 -11.97 -14.01
CA ASN A 45 -18.57 -11.60 -13.88
C ASN A 45 -18.90 -10.26 -14.55
N GLY A 46 -17.90 -9.45 -14.88
CA GLY A 46 -18.08 -8.05 -15.25
C GLY A 46 -18.59 -7.22 -14.08
N LEU A 47 -18.30 -5.92 -14.07
CA LEU A 47 -19.00 -4.98 -13.21
C LEU A 47 -20.24 -4.52 -13.96
N ASP A 48 -21.39 -5.09 -13.61
CA ASP A 48 -22.67 -4.72 -14.21
C ASP A 48 -23.19 -3.42 -13.57
N PHE A 49 -23.13 -2.32 -14.33
CA PHE A 49 -23.66 -1.02 -13.93
C PHE A 49 -25.08 -0.77 -14.44
N SER A 50 -25.75 -1.77 -15.02
CA SER A 50 -27.13 -1.64 -15.56
C SER A 50 -28.13 -1.15 -14.52
N PHE A 51 -27.92 -1.42 -13.23
CA PHE A 51 -28.78 -0.91 -12.16
C PHE A 51 -28.64 0.60 -11.94
N PHE A 52 -27.47 1.18 -12.18
CA PHE A 52 -27.22 2.62 -12.06
C PHE A 52 -27.51 3.37 -13.37
N ILE A 53 -27.45 2.68 -14.50
CA ILE A 53 -27.74 3.18 -15.84
C ILE A 53 -29.17 2.77 -16.18
N SER A 54 -30.14 3.52 -15.65
CA SER A 54 -31.58 3.18 -15.72
C SER A 54 -32.20 3.33 -17.12
N GLU A 55 -31.46 3.82 -18.10
CA GLU A 55 -31.89 3.99 -19.49
C GLU A 55 -30.66 3.84 -20.38
N GLU A 56 -30.84 3.28 -21.58
CA GLU A 56 -29.83 3.23 -22.64
C GLU A 56 -29.15 4.59 -22.77
N MET A 57 -27.97 4.75 -22.14
CA MET A 57 -27.20 5.99 -22.19
C MET A 57 -26.65 6.12 -23.60
N THR A 58 -27.48 6.69 -24.48
CA THR A 58 -27.15 7.04 -25.86
C THR A 58 -26.39 8.35 -25.83
N PHE A 59 -25.07 8.28 -25.62
CA PHE A 59 -24.22 9.44 -25.79
C PHE A 59 -23.85 9.55 -27.27
N ALA A 60 -24.35 10.58 -27.94
CA ALA A 60 -24.10 10.84 -29.37
C ALA A 60 -24.45 9.67 -30.32
N GLY A 61 -25.51 8.91 -30.03
CA GLY A 61 -26.01 7.84 -30.89
C GLY A 61 -25.24 6.51 -30.81
N ILE A 62 -24.29 6.39 -29.87
CA ILE A 62 -23.55 5.15 -29.61
C ILE A 62 -24.15 4.49 -28.36
N VAL A 63 -24.53 3.22 -28.46
CA VAL A 63 -24.96 2.41 -27.33
C VAL A 63 -23.74 2.13 -26.46
N ILE A 64 -23.74 2.65 -25.23
CA ILE A 64 -22.70 2.35 -24.25
C ILE A 64 -23.07 1.05 -23.54
N ASP A 65 -22.18 0.05 -23.63
CA ASP A 65 -22.33 -1.21 -22.89
C ASP A 65 -22.15 -0.95 -21.38
N PRO A 66 -23.15 -1.25 -20.53
CA PRO A 66 -23.08 -1.01 -19.09
C PRO A 66 -22.15 -1.97 -18.34
N VAL A 67 -21.65 -3.03 -19.00
CA VAL A 67 -20.77 -4.01 -18.38
C VAL A 67 -19.30 -3.59 -18.53
N ILE A 68 -18.70 -3.13 -17.43
CA ILE A 68 -17.27 -2.76 -17.41
C ILE A 68 -16.46 -3.99 -16.99
N VAL A 69 -15.63 -4.51 -17.91
CA VAL A 69 -14.72 -5.62 -17.63
C VAL A 69 -13.34 -5.07 -17.26
N PRO A 70 -12.79 -5.41 -16.08
CA PRO A 70 -11.47 -4.93 -15.70
C PRO A 70 -10.38 -5.60 -16.53
N GLU A 71 -9.49 -4.81 -17.14
CA GLU A 71 -8.35 -5.34 -17.90
C GLU A 71 -7.13 -5.61 -17.01
N PHE A 72 -6.53 -6.80 -17.15
CA PHE A 72 -5.29 -7.12 -16.44
C PHE A 72 -4.07 -6.61 -17.22
N ARG A 73 -3.63 -5.39 -16.90
CA ARG A 73 -2.44 -4.78 -17.52
C ARG A 73 -1.22 -4.88 -16.61
N MET A 74 -0.21 -5.64 -17.04
CA MET A 74 1.05 -5.84 -16.29
C MET A 74 1.76 -4.52 -15.94
N VAL A 75 1.69 -3.52 -16.82
CA VAL A 75 2.24 -2.18 -16.59
C VAL A 75 1.63 -1.54 -15.34
N GLN A 76 0.32 -1.72 -15.12
CA GLN A 76 -0.38 -1.13 -13.99
C GLN A 76 -0.02 -1.83 -12.68
N VAL A 77 0.16 -3.17 -12.71
CA VAL A 77 0.66 -3.94 -11.56
C VAL A 77 2.05 -3.44 -11.15
N MET A 78 2.96 -3.28 -12.10
CA MET A 78 4.30 -2.75 -11.84
C MET A 78 4.27 -1.32 -11.30
N GLN A 79 3.40 -0.45 -11.84
CA GLN A 79 3.22 0.91 -11.33
C GLN A 79 2.71 0.91 -9.88
N SER A 80 1.68 0.14 -9.57
CA SER A 80 1.15 0.02 -8.20
C SER A 80 2.19 -0.50 -7.22
N PHE A 81 2.98 -1.50 -7.62
CA PHE A 81 4.08 -2.01 -6.79
C PHE A 81 5.11 -0.93 -6.49
N LEU A 82 5.58 -0.20 -7.51
CA LEU A 82 6.54 0.89 -7.35
C LEU A 82 5.98 2.01 -6.48
N SER A 83 4.69 2.37 -6.64
CA SER A 83 4.05 3.39 -5.80
C SER A 83 4.05 2.99 -4.33
N ILE A 84 3.66 1.75 -4.01
CA ILE A 84 3.64 1.26 -2.62
C ILE A 84 5.06 1.21 -2.05
N ALA A 85 6.03 0.71 -2.83
CA ALA A 85 7.41 0.63 -2.40
C ALA A 85 7.99 2.01 -2.08
N VAL A 86 7.76 3.01 -2.94
CA VAL A 86 8.21 4.38 -2.72
C VAL A 86 7.53 4.99 -1.49
N VAL A 87 6.20 4.91 -1.40
CA VAL A 87 5.45 5.52 -0.29
C VAL A 87 5.84 4.90 1.04
N GLY A 88 5.89 3.57 1.14
CA GLY A 88 6.23 2.92 2.40
C GLY A 88 7.70 3.07 2.79
N THR A 89 8.62 3.15 1.82
CA THR A 89 10.03 3.50 2.11
C THR A 89 10.14 4.93 2.62
N VAL A 90 9.44 5.89 2.02
CA VAL A 90 9.45 7.28 2.51
C VAL A 90 8.79 7.37 3.89
N ALA A 91 7.70 6.64 4.11
CA ALA A 91 7.00 6.60 5.38
C ALA A 91 7.85 5.99 6.50
N SER A 92 8.73 5.03 6.22
CA SER A 92 9.60 4.41 7.24
C SER A 92 10.76 5.31 7.67
N ILE A 93 11.13 6.33 6.88
CA ILE A 93 12.20 7.28 7.23
C ILE A 93 11.80 8.14 8.44
N TYR A 94 10.55 8.60 8.53
CA TYR A 94 10.08 9.44 9.62
C TYR A 94 10.24 8.79 11.02
N PRO A 95 9.68 7.59 11.28
CA PRO A 95 9.84 6.92 12.57
C PRO A 95 11.28 6.51 12.83
N ALA A 96 12.05 6.10 11.81
CA ALA A 96 13.46 5.77 11.96
C ALA A 96 14.30 6.96 12.43
N TYR A 97 14.08 8.14 11.83
CA TYR A 97 14.74 9.36 12.26
C TYR A 97 14.30 9.78 13.66
N HIS A 98 13.00 9.70 13.94
CA HIS A 98 12.46 10.03 15.26
C HIS A 98 13.05 9.14 16.36
N ALA A 99 13.18 7.83 16.11
CA ALA A 99 13.76 6.87 17.03
C ALA A 99 15.23 7.16 17.42
N THR A 100 15.97 7.85 16.55
CA THR A 100 17.37 8.24 16.85
C THR A 100 17.49 9.43 17.79
N LYS A 101 16.41 10.19 18.01
CA LYS A 101 16.43 11.43 18.80
C LYS A 101 15.80 11.31 20.18
N ILE A 102 15.17 10.19 20.46
CA ILE A 102 14.52 9.97 21.76
C ILE A 102 15.60 9.75 22.81
N ASP A 103 15.53 10.53 23.90
CA ASP A 103 16.42 10.38 25.05
C ASP A 103 16.03 9.11 25.84
N VAL A 104 17.05 8.35 26.27
CA VAL A 104 16.86 7.08 26.99
C VAL A 104 16.10 7.28 28.30
N GLY A 105 16.39 8.36 29.03
CA GLY A 105 15.75 8.67 30.29
C GLY A 105 14.30 9.12 30.13
N GLU A 106 13.95 9.71 28.99
CA GLU A 106 12.56 10.04 28.63
C GLU A 106 11.80 8.78 28.17
N ALA A 107 12.42 7.93 27.35
CA ALA A 107 11.82 6.70 26.82
C ALA A 107 11.41 5.70 27.91
N LEU A 108 12.18 5.59 28.99
CA LEU A 108 11.91 4.64 30.07
C LEU A 108 10.80 5.09 31.03
N LYS A 109 10.33 6.35 30.96
CA LYS A 109 9.23 6.85 31.80
C LYS A 109 7.85 6.40 31.32
N PHE A 110 7.75 5.95 30.07
CA PHE A 110 6.50 5.56 29.42
C PHE A 110 6.30 4.03 29.39
N GLU A 111 7.10 3.28 30.15
CA GLU A 111 6.97 1.83 30.36
C GLU A 111 6.35 1.49 31.71
#